data_AF-B0TLW8-F1
#
_entry.id   AF-B0TLW8-F1
#
_cell.length_a   1.000
_cell.length_b   1.000
_cell.length_c   1.000
_cell.angle_alpha   90.00
_cell.angle_beta   90.00
_cell.angle_gamma   90.00
#
_symmetry.space_group_name_H-M   'P 1'
#
loop_
_entity.id
_entity.type
_entity.pdbx_description
1 polymer ?
#
loop_
_entity_poly.entity_id
_entity_poly.type
_entity_poly.pdbx_seq_one_letter_code
_entity_poly.pdbx_strand_id
1 'polypeptide(L)'
;MTRSTTLYKAVLLSIFIAPLPAFAMQSDTTNVLLLAITLGGFSFFNLLLNGLFYFTGKYHSRDFAKMHTLIAIIPAVIALFIALIYFDSAGAIWMNIGVIIVSVGLSLLPLQLNLSATKAPTKNSALIIALAAIALLIAAFYVTPIAVFAIACAHVALISQDDIKVKFLSLSTLAIGYGYLGYWAYQIIQYS
;
A
#
# COMPACT_ATOMS: atom_id res chain seq x y z
N MET A 1 -13.59 -24.59 34.72
CA MET A 1 -13.74 -24.17 33.30
C MET A 1 -13.36 -22.69 33.13
N THR A 2 -12.09 -22.30 33.38
CA THR A 2 -11.67 -20.88 33.37
C THR A 2 -10.37 -20.62 32.58
N ARG A 3 -9.74 -21.67 32.03
CA ARG A 3 -8.45 -21.57 31.33
C ARG A 3 -8.56 -21.04 29.89
N SER A 4 -9.74 -21.20 29.25
CA SER A 4 -9.99 -20.80 27.86
C SER A 4 -10.13 -19.28 27.70
N THR A 5 -10.78 -18.61 28.65
CA THR A 5 -11.03 -17.15 28.58
C THR A 5 -9.76 -16.32 28.76
N THR A 6 -8.79 -16.82 29.52
CA THR A 6 -7.50 -16.15 29.73
C THR A 6 -6.62 -16.24 28.48
N LEU A 7 -6.68 -17.37 27.78
CA LEU A 7 -5.96 -17.60 26.52
C LEU A 7 -6.55 -16.76 25.38
N TYR A 8 -7.88 -16.66 25.30
CA TYR A 8 -8.57 -15.76 24.37
C TYR A 8 -8.25 -14.29 24.64
N LYS A 9 -8.25 -13.88 25.92
CA LYS A 9 -7.84 -12.52 26.31
C LYS A 9 -6.37 -12.24 26.02
N ALA A 10 -5.47 -13.20 26.23
CA ALA A 10 -4.05 -13.06 25.93
C ALA A 10 -3.77 -12.98 24.42
N VAL A 11 -4.49 -13.76 23.60
CA VAL A 11 -4.43 -13.68 22.13
C VAL A 11 -4.99 -12.35 21.64
N LEU A 12 -6.13 -11.90 22.17
CA LEU A 12 -6.68 -10.56 21.88
C LEU A 12 -5.73 -9.44 22.33
N LEU A 13 -5.07 -9.56 23.48
CA LEU A 13 -4.06 -8.60 23.93
C LEU A 13 -2.83 -8.60 23.01
N SER A 14 -2.38 -9.77 22.54
CA SER A 14 -1.24 -9.87 21.63
C SER A 14 -1.51 -9.28 20.24
N ILE A 15 -2.76 -9.29 19.77
CA ILE A 15 -3.19 -8.61 18.54
C ILE A 15 -3.16 -7.08 18.72
N PHE A 16 -3.29 -6.59 19.95
CA PHE A 16 -3.19 -5.16 20.29
C PHE A 16 -1.76 -4.68 20.61
N ILE A 17 -0.74 -5.57 20.64
CA ILE A 17 0.65 -5.23 21.00
C ILE A 17 1.62 -5.32 19.79
N ALA A 18 1.11 -5.52 18.58
CA ALA A 18 1.92 -5.46 17.36
C ALA A 18 1.95 -4.03 16.76
N PRO A 19 3.10 -3.64 16.18
CA PRO A 19 4.22 -3.00 16.84
C PRO A 19 3.96 -1.51 17.12
N LEU A 20 4.35 -1.04 18.32
CA LEU A 20 4.55 0.38 18.57
C LEU A 20 5.53 0.93 17.52
N PRO A 21 5.17 1.97 16.73
CA PRO A 21 6.14 2.59 15.85
C PRO A 21 7.24 3.20 16.71
N ALA A 22 8.47 2.81 16.40
CA ALA A 22 9.70 3.32 16.98
C ALA A 22 9.88 4.81 16.61
N PHE A 23 9.06 5.69 17.15
CA PHE A 23 9.27 7.14 17.16
C PHE A 23 10.14 7.50 18.35
N ALA A 24 11.42 7.11 18.30
CA ALA A 24 12.39 7.55 19.30
C ALA A 24 13.82 7.50 18.76
N MET A 25 14.11 8.25 17.68
CA MET A 25 15.46 8.79 17.44
C MET A 25 15.34 10.14 16.71
N GLN A 26 15.55 11.21 17.47
CA GLN A 26 15.56 12.58 16.96
C GLN A 26 16.97 12.87 16.43
N SER A 27 17.24 12.48 15.19
CA SER A 27 18.41 12.93 14.44
C SER A 27 18.00 13.21 12.99
N ASP A 28 18.63 14.17 12.33
CA ASP A 28 18.37 14.43 10.90
C ASP A 28 18.57 13.15 10.06
N THR A 29 19.53 12.31 10.44
CA THR A 29 19.77 11.00 9.83
C THR A 29 18.54 10.09 9.91
N THR A 30 17.78 10.15 11.01
CA THR A 30 16.56 9.35 11.19
C THR A 30 15.45 9.82 10.26
N ASN A 31 15.25 11.13 10.10
CA ASN A 31 14.24 11.68 9.19
C ASN A 31 14.58 11.37 7.73
N VAL A 32 15.85 11.49 7.37
CA VAL A 32 16.38 11.13 6.05
C VAL A 32 16.16 9.65 5.76
N LEU A 33 16.47 8.76 6.72
CA LEU A 33 16.28 7.32 6.55
C LEU A 33 14.80 6.93 6.53
N LEU A 34 13.96 7.60 7.32
CA LEU A 34 12.52 7.35 7.36
C LEU A 34 11.86 7.69 6.02
N LEU A 35 12.25 8.80 5.38
CA LEU A 35 11.76 9.15 4.04
C LEU A 35 12.15 8.07 3.02
N ALA A 36 13.42 7.64 3.02
CA ALA A 36 13.92 6.60 2.14
C ALA A 36 13.21 5.25 2.35
N ILE A 37 13.02 4.82 3.60
CA ILE A 37 12.32 3.56 3.93
C ILE A 37 10.85 3.65 3.54
N THR A 38 10.19 4.77 3.82
CA THR A 38 8.77 4.96 3.50
C THR A 38 8.55 4.95 2.00
N LEU A 39 9.35 5.70 1.24
CA LEU A 39 9.24 5.77 -0.20
C LEU A 39 9.69 4.48 -0.89
N GLY A 40 10.74 3.84 -0.37
CA GLY A 40 11.20 2.52 -0.83
C GLY A 40 10.15 1.44 -0.59
N GLY A 41 9.54 1.41 0.60
CA GLY A 41 8.45 0.51 0.93
C GLY A 41 7.22 0.73 0.04
N PHE A 42 6.81 1.98 -0.16
CA PHE A 42 5.75 2.33 -1.10
C PHE A 42 6.07 1.81 -2.52
N SER A 43 7.30 2.03 -2.98
CA SER A 43 7.74 1.61 -4.31
C SER A 43 7.76 0.09 -4.48
N PHE A 44 8.13 -0.65 -3.44
CA PHE A 44 8.08 -2.11 -3.41
C PHE A 44 6.64 -2.63 -3.52
N PHE A 45 5.71 -2.10 -2.71
CA PHE A 45 4.30 -2.50 -2.80
C PHE A 45 3.66 -2.05 -4.12
N ASN A 46 4.04 -0.89 -4.65
CA ASN A 46 3.61 -0.45 -5.97
C ASN A 46 4.11 -1.39 -7.07
N LEU A 47 5.34 -1.91 -6.97
CA LEU A 47 5.86 -2.93 -7.87
C LEU A 47 5.10 -4.26 -7.76
N LEU A 48 4.72 -4.68 -6.55
CA LEU A 48 3.86 -5.86 -6.36
C LEU A 48 2.49 -5.67 -7.02
N LEU A 49 1.88 -4.50 -6.87
CA LEU A 49 0.63 -4.16 -7.56
C LEU A 49 0.80 -4.14 -9.08
N ASN A 50 1.90 -3.58 -9.58
CA ASN A 50 2.24 -3.61 -11.00
C ASN A 50 2.27 -5.04 -11.54
N GLY A 51 2.95 -5.96 -10.83
CA GLY A 51 2.96 -7.38 -11.18
C GLY A 51 1.55 -7.97 -11.19
N LEU A 52 0.78 -7.75 -10.12
CA LEU A 52 -0.58 -8.28 -9.99
C LEU A 52 -1.50 -7.80 -11.12
N PHE A 53 -1.49 -6.50 -11.43
CA PHE A 53 -2.32 -5.92 -12.48
C PHE A 53 -1.87 -6.29 -13.89
N TYR A 54 -0.57 -6.51 -14.09
CA TYR A 54 -0.04 -7.04 -15.34
C TYR A 54 -0.50 -8.49 -15.57
N PHE A 55 -0.31 -9.38 -14.59
CA PHE A 55 -0.70 -10.79 -14.72
C PHE A 55 -2.22 -10.99 -14.83
N THR A 56 -3.00 -10.09 -14.23
CA THR A 56 -4.47 -10.12 -14.32
C THR A 56 -5.01 -9.44 -15.59
N GLY A 57 -4.13 -8.87 -16.43
CA GLY A 57 -4.47 -8.27 -17.71
C GLY A 57 -5.13 -6.89 -17.61
N LYS A 58 -5.09 -6.24 -16.43
CA LYS A 58 -5.73 -4.93 -16.21
C LYS A 58 -5.04 -3.80 -16.97
N TYR A 59 -3.74 -3.92 -17.20
CA TYR A 59 -2.98 -2.99 -18.03
C TYR A 59 -3.27 -3.09 -19.52
N HIS A 60 -4.17 -3.95 -19.98
CA HIS A 60 -4.69 -3.85 -21.35
C HIS A 60 -5.45 -2.53 -21.56
N SER A 61 -6.12 -1.99 -20.53
CA SER A 61 -6.76 -0.68 -20.60
C SER A 61 -5.74 0.43 -20.38
N ARG A 62 -5.64 1.35 -21.34
CA ARG A 62 -4.76 2.52 -21.27
C ARG A 62 -5.18 3.50 -20.18
N ASP A 63 -6.46 3.62 -19.92
CA ASP A 63 -6.99 4.53 -18.90
C ASP A 63 -6.66 4.03 -17.49
N PHE A 64 -6.72 2.70 -17.28
CA PHE A 64 -6.31 2.11 -16.00
C PHE A 64 -4.81 2.32 -15.73
N ALA A 65 -3.95 2.09 -16.73
CA ALA A 65 -2.52 2.31 -16.61
C ALA A 65 -2.19 3.78 -16.30
N LYS A 66 -2.85 4.74 -16.98
CA LYS A 66 -2.70 6.17 -16.70
C LYS A 66 -3.14 6.53 -15.28
N MET A 67 -4.30 6.04 -14.85
CA MET A 67 -4.84 6.34 -13.51
C MET A 67 -3.91 5.79 -12.42
N HIS A 68 -3.44 4.54 -12.56
CA HIS A 68 -2.51 3.95 -11.60
C HIS A 68 -1.19 4.74 -11.56
N THR A 69 -0.59 5.07 -12.71
CA THR A 69 0.61 5.92 -12.74
C THR A 69 0.39 7.27 -12.07
N LEU A 70 -0.76 7.92 -12.32
CA LEU A 70 -1.08 9.21 -11.72
C LEU A 70 -1.19 9.11 -10.20
N ILE A 71 -1.79 8.04 -9.67
CA ILE A 71 -1.86 7.81 -8.21
C ILE A 71 -0.47 7.47 -7.66
N ALA A 72 0.29 6.64 -8.36
CA ALA A 72 1.59 6.17 -7.89
C ALA A 72 2.67 7.26 -7.84
N ILE A 73 2.58 8.29 -8.69
CA ILE A 73 3.58 9.37 -8.73
C ILE A 73 3.42 10.37 -7.57
N ILE A 74 2.23 10.47 -6.96
CA ILE A 74 1.92 11.44 -5.91
C ILE A 74 2.92 11.33 -4.73
N PRO A 75 3.17 10.14 -4.15
CA PRO A 75 4.14 10.02 -3.05
C PRO A 75 5.56 10.41 -3.43
N ALA A 76 5.99 10.15 -4.66
CA ALA A 76 7.31 10.55 -5.13
C ALA A 76 7.45 12.08 -5.24
N VAL A 77 6.41 12.76 -5.72
CA VAL A 77 6.36 14.24 -5.79
C VAL A 77 6.36 14.83 -4.38
N ILE A 78 5.55 14.30 -3.47
CA ILE A 78 5.51 14.75 -2.06
C ILE A 78 6.90 14.57 -1.42
N ALA A 79 7.52 13.40 -1.60
CA ALA A 79 8.85 13.13 -1.06
C ALA A 79 9.92 14.07 -1.61
N LEU A 80 9.81 14.47 -2.89
CA LEU A 80 10.70 15.48 -3.48
C LEU A 80 10.58 16.83 -2.78
N PHE A 81 9.36 17.33 -2.55
CA PHE A 81 9.15 18.59 -1.83
C PHE A 81 9.66 18.50 -0.39
N ILE A 82 9.40 17.40 0.31
CA ILE A 82 9.91 17.20 1.67
C ILE A 82 11.44 17.22 1.68
N ALA A 83 12.09 16.49 0.77
CA ALA A 83 13.54 16.42 0.70
C ALA A 83 14.20 17.77 0.39
N LEU A 84 13.55 18.64 -0.40
CA LEU A 84 14.06 19.97 -0.74
C LEU A 84 13.84 21.02 0.35
N ILE A 85 12.78 20.88 1.17
CA ILE A 85 12.42 21.86 2.20
C ILE A 85 13.09 21.54 3.55
N TYR A 86 13.25 20.26 3.89
CA TYR A 86 13.61 19.84 5.25
C TYR A 86 15.02 19.29 5.42
N PHE A 87 15.80 19.08 4.34
CA PHE A 87 17.16 18.58 4.45
C PHE A 87 18.19 19.65 4.07
N ASP A 88 19.05 19.99 5.03
CA ASP A 88 20.07 21.03 4.84
C ASP A 88 21.41 20.49 4.32
N SER A 89 21.67 19.18 4.43
CA SER A 89 22.92 18.57 3.98
C SER A 89 22.83 18.02 2.56
N ALA A 90 23.81 18.37 1.72
CA ALA A 90 23.88 17.89 0.34
C ALA A 90 23.86 16.35 0.27
N GLY A 91 24.51 15.65 1.20
CA GLY A 91 24.51 14.19 1.26
C GLY A 91 23.12 13.58 1.51
N ALA A 92 22.33 14.17 2.41
CA ALA A 92 20.96 13.72 2.68
C ALA A 92 20.02 13.94 1.49
N ILE A 93 20.20 15.07 0.79
CA ILE A 93 19.45 15.40 -0.43
C ILE A 93 19.78 14.38 -1.53
N TRP A 94 21.06 14.13 -1.81
CA TRP A 94 21.49 13.20 -2.86
C TRP A 94 21.01 11.76 -2.62
N MET A 95 21.05 11.28 -1.38
CA MET A 95 20.55 9.93 -1.05
C MET A 95 19.05 9.81 -1.32
N ASN A 96 18.25 10.79 -0.90
CA ASN A 96 16.80 10.76 -1.12
C ASN A 96 16.41 11.00 -2.58
N ILE A 97 17.17 11.82 -3.33
CA ILE A 97 16.97 11.98 -4.77
C ILE A 97 17.09 10.64 -5.49
N GLY A 98 18.07 9.79 -5.12
CA GLY A 98 18.21 8.45 -5.70
C GLY A 98 16.94 7.60 -5.51
N VAL A 99 16.39 7.57 -4.29
CA VAL A 99 15.15 6.84 -3.98
C VAL A 99 13.95 7.45 -4.70
N ILE A 100 13.88 8.78 -4.81
CA ILE A 100 12.82 9.49 -5.55
C ILE A 100 12.86 9.13 -7.04
N ILE A 101 14.04 9.13 -7.67
CA ILE A 101 14.18 8.75 -9.09
C ILE A 101 13.70 7.31 -9.30
N VAL A 102 14.11 6.38 -8.45
CA VAL A 102 13.64 4.98 -8.50
C VAL A 102 12.12 4.91 -8.33
N SER A 103 11.56 5.68 -7.38
CA SER A 103 10.12 5.72 -7.13
C SER A 103 9.34 6.28 -8.33
N VAL A 104 9.83 7.34 -8.98
CA VAL A 104 9.25 7.89 -10.21
C VAL A 104 9.30 6.85 -11.33
N GLY A 105 10.44 6.19 -11.54
CA GLY A 105 10.59 5.13 -12.53
C GLY A 105 9.57 3.99 -12.32
N LEU A 106 9.43 3.52 -11.09
CA LEU A 106 8.46 2.48 -10.74
C LEU A 106 7.00 2.97 -10.83
N SER A 107 6.75 4.26 -10.69
CA SER A 107 5.43 4.87 -10.86
C SER A 107 5.01 5.02 -12.31
N LEU A 108 5.98 5.19 -13.23
CA LEU A 108 5.76 5.23 -14.68
C LEU A 108 5.66 3.83 -15.31
N LEU A 109 6.05 2.79 -14.57
CA LEU A 109 6.05 1.40 -14.99
C LEU A 109 4.68 0.88 -15.52
N PRO A 110 3.51 1.22 -14.94
CA PRO A 110 2.21 0.86 -15.52
C PRO A 110 2.05 1.27 -16.99
N LEU A 111 2.56 2.44 -17.40
CA LEU A 111 2.48 2.91 -18.79
C LEU A 111 3.35 2.07 -19.72
N GLN A 112 4.52 1.63 -19.26
CA GLN A 112 5.39 0.75 -20.03
C GLN A 112 4.79 -0.65 -20.14
N LEU A 113 4.22 -1.18 -19.04
CA LEU A 113 3.55 -2.47 -19.03
C LEU A 113 2.31 -2.49 -19.91
N ASN A 114 1.60 -1.38 -20.06
CA ASN A 114 0.48 -1.26 -21.00
C ASN A 114 0.91 -1.54 -22.45
N LEU A 115 2.09 -1.04 -22.86
CA LEU A 115 2.63 -1.27 -24.21
C LEU A 115 2.98 -2.75 -24.45
N SER A 116 3.31 -3.50 -23.39
CA SER A 116 3.61 -4.94 -23.46
C SER A 116 2.38 -5.83 -23.17
N ALA A 117 1.27 -5.27 -22.67
CA ALA A 117 0.10 -6.02 -22.24
C ALA A 117 -0.81 -6.40 -23.42
N THR A 118 -0.46 -7.50 -24.08
CA THR A 118 -1.26 -8.08 -25.18
C THR A 118 -2.43 -8.95 -24.72
N LYS A 119 -2.49 -9.33 -23.44
CA LYS A 119 -3.52 -10.23 -22.90
C LYS A 119 -4.68 -9.47 -22.25
N ALA A 120 -5.90 -9.76 -22.70
CA ALA A 120 -7.13 -9.26 -22.10
C ALA A 120 -7.40 -9.90 -20.71
N PRO A 121 -8.15 -9.21 -19.82
CA PRO A 121 -8.53 -9.75 -18.53
C PRO A 121 -9.32 -11.06 -18.65
N THR A 122 -8.99 -12.05 -17.82
CA THR A 122 -9.73 -13.32 -17.76
C THR A 122 -10.89 -13.25 -16.76
N LYS A 123 -11.83 -14.19 -16.85
CA LYS A 123 -12.97 -14.31 -15.90
C LYS A 123 -12.54 -14.49 -14.43
N ASN A 124 -11.32 -14.96 -14.18
CA ASN A 124 -10.79 -15.16 -12.83
C ASN A 124 -9.91 -13.98 -12.36
N SER A 125 -9.61 -13.02 -13.25
CA SER A 125 -8.72 -11.90 -12.94
C SER A 125 -9.23 -11.09 -11.75
N ALA A 126 -10.53 -10.81 -11.65
CA ALA A 126 -11.06 -10.04 -10.52
C ALA A 126 -11.05 -10.83 -9.21
N LEU A 127 -11.23 -12.15 -9.27
CA LEU A 127 -11.13 -13.04 -8.11
C LEU A 127 -9.69 -13.07 -7.57
N ILE A 128 -8.70 -13.16 -8.45
CA ILE A 128 -7.27 -13.12 -8.07
C ILE A 128 -6.95 -11.78 -7.38
N ILE A 129 -7.45 -10.65 -7.91
CA ILE A 129 -7.24 -9.33 -7.29
C ILE A 129 -7.94 -9.26 -5.93
N ALA A 130 -9.16 -9.80 -5.79
CA ALA A 130 -9.88 -9.84 -4.52
C ALA A 130 -9.15 -10.70 -3.47
N LEU A 131 -8.62 -11.86 -3.84
CA LEU A 131 -7.80 -12.69 -2.95
C LEU A 131 -6.51 -11.98 -2.55
N ALA A 132 -5.85 -11.31 -3.50
CA ALA A 132 -4.68 -10.50 -3.20
C ALA A 132 -5.02 -9.34 -2.25
N ALA A 133 -6.19 -8.71 -2.39
CA ALA A 133 -6.66 -7.68 -1.47
C ALA A 133 -6.82 -8.21 -0.05
N ILE A 134 -7.38 -9.41 0.12
CA ILE A 134 -7.52 -10.07 1.42
C ILE A 134 -6.14 -10.41 2.01
N ALA A 135 -5.23 -10.96 1.20
CA ALA A 135 -3.86 -11.25 1.65
C ALA A 135 -3.12 -9.98 2.10
N LEU A 136 -3.26 -8.88 1.36
CA LEU A 136 -2.70 -7.58 1.73
C LEU A 136 -3.35 -7.02 2.99
N LEU A 137 -4.66 -7.20 3.18
CA LEU A 137 -5.36 -6.78 4.40
C LEU A 137 -4.89 -7.58 5.62
N ILE A 138 -4.65 -8.89 5.47
CA ILE A 138 -4.07 -9.72 6.54
C ILE A 138 -2.65 -9.22 6.87
N ALA A 139 -1.84 -8.91 5.85
CA ALA A 139 -0.51 -8.34 6.05
C ALA A 139 -0.57 -6.94 6.70
N ALA A 140 -1.63 -6.17 6.47
CA ALA A 140 -1.80 -4.84 7.04
C ALA A 140 -1.97 -4.82 8.56
N PHE A 141 -2.38 -5.94 9.19
CA PHE A 141 -2.35 -6.07 10.64
C PHE A 141 -0.93 -6.07 11.23
N TYR A 142 0.08 -6.42 10.43
CA TYR A 142 1.49 -6.36 10.84
C TYR A 142 2.16 -5.05 10.42
N VAL A 143 1.77 -4.52 9.25
CA VAL A 143 2.35 -3.29 8.68
C VAL A 143 1.20 -2.41 8.18
N THR A 144 0.74 -1.50 9.03
CA THR A 144 -0.45 -0.66 8.81
C THR A 144 -0.52 0.03 7.43
N PRO A 145 0.58 0.60 6.87
CA PRO A 145 0.54 1.25 5.55
C PRO A 145 0.10 0.35 4.40
N ILE A 146 0.23 -0.99 4.54
CA ILE A 146 -0.20 -1.96 3.51
C ILE A 146 -1.73 -1.91 3.33
N ALA A 147 -2.48 -1.48 4.33
CA ALA A 147 -3.95 -1.37 4.25
C ALA A 147 -4.40 -0.50 3.06
N VAL A 148 -3.66 0.55 2.71
CA VAL A 148 -3.99 1.43 1.57
C VAL A 148 -3.92 0.66 0.26
N PHE A 149 -2.93 -0.21 0.08
CA PHE A 149 -2.80 -1.06 -1.09
C PHE A 149 -3.86 -2.16 -1.14
N ALA A 150 -4.23 -2.73 0.02
CA ALA A 150 -5.34 -3.68 0.13
C ALA A 150 -6.66 -3.06 -0.33
N ILE A 151 -6.95 -1.83 0.14
CA ILE A 151 -8.14 -1.06 -0.25
C ILE A 151 -8.11 -0.74 -1.75
N ALA A 152 -6.96 -0.35 -2.30
CA ALA A 152 -6.82 -0.08 -3.73
C ALA A 152 -7.15 -1.34 -4.56
N CYS A 153 -6.57 -2.50 -4.20
CA CYS A 153 -6.90 -3.78 -4.84
C CYS A 153 -8.38 -4.12 -4.75
N ALA A 154 -9.00 -3.92 -3.58
CA ALA A 154 -10.41 -4.23 -3.37
C ALA A 154 -11.32 -3.36 -4.24
N HIS A 155 -11.02 -2.06 -4.41
CA HIS A 155 -11.72 -1.17 -5.36
C HIS A 155 -11.56 -1.64 -6.80
N VAL A 156 -10.32 -1.95 -7.21
CA VAL A 156 -10.07 -2.42 -8.56
C VAL A 156 -10.82 -3.73 -8.82
N ALA A 157 -10.81 -4.68 -7.88
CA ALA A 157 -11.58 -5.92 -7.98
C ALA A 157 -13.10 -5.68 -8.07
N LEU A 158 -13.63 -4.72 -7.32
CA LEU A 158 -15.06 -4.38 -7.31
C LEU A 158 -15.53 -3.82 -8.66
N ILE A 159 -14.74 -2.93 -9.28
CA ILE A 159 -15.05 -2.32 -10.58
C ILE A 159 -14.82 -3.32 -11.74
N SER A 160 -14.00 -4.33 -11.50
CA SER A 160 -13.50 -5.22 -12.55
C SER A 160 -14.48 -6.29 -13.02
N GLN A 161 -15.45 -6.70 -12.19
CA GLN A 161 -16.35 -7.80 -12.53
C GLN A 161 -17.61 -7.78 -11.67
N ASP A 162 -18.76 -8.08 -12.30
CA ASP A 162 -20.07 -8.07 -11.64
C ASP A 162 -20.41 -9.34 -10.84
N ASP A 163 -19.47 -10.26 -10.67
CA ASP A 163 -19.71 -11.49 -9.90
C ASP A 163 -20.01 -11.14 -8.44
N ILE A 164 -21.14 -11.65 -7.94
CA ILE A 164 -21.61 -11.41 -6.56
C ILE A 164 -20.59 -11.85 -5.51
N LYS A 165 -19.83 -12.91 -5.79
CA LYS A 165 -18.79 -13.40 -4.86
C LYS A 165 -17.65 -12.41 -4.75
N VAL A 166 -17.18 -11.89 -5.88
CA VAL A 166 -16.10 -10.89 -5.92
C VAL A 166 -16.57 -9.58 -5.29
N LYS A 167 -17.80 -9.14 -5.58
CA LYS A 167 -18.39 -7.96 -4.94
C LYS A 167 -18.46 -8.10 -3.42
N PHE A 168 -18.94 -9.24 -2.92
CA PHE A 168 -19.04 -9.48 -1.48
C PHE A 168 -17.66 -9.48 -0.80
N LEU A 169 -16.67 -10.16 -1.41
CA LEU A 169 -15.30 -10.19 -0.90
C LEU A 169 -14.65 -8.79 -0.91
N SER A 170 -14.80 -8.06 -2.02
CA SER A 170 -14.28 -6.70 -2.15
C SER A 170 -14.94 -5.75 -1.14
N LEU A 171 -16.27 -5.76 -1.02
CA LEU A 171 -16.98 -4.89 -0.06
C LEU A 171 -16.62 -5.23 1.39
N SER A 172 -16.50 -6.50 1.74
CA SER A 172 -16.06 -6.92 3.08
C SER A 172 -14.64 -6.44 3.36
N THR A 173 -13.73 -6.60 2.39
CA THR A 173 -12.34 -6.12 2.48
C THR A 173 -12.28 -4.59 2.60
N LEU A 174 -13.14 -3.87 1.89
CA LEU A 174 -13.24 -2.41 1.98
C LEU A 174 -13.78 -1.94 3.33
N ALA A 175 -14.85 -2.57 3.84
CA ALA A 175 -15.42 -2.22 5.14
C ALA A 175 -14.39 -2.41 6.26
N ILE A 176 -13.68 -3.55 6.25
CA ILE A 176 -12.62 -3.82 7.23
C ILE A 176 -11.43 -2.88 7.02
N GLY A 177 -10.98 -2.67 5.78
CA GLY A 177 -9.84 -1.81 5.46
C GLY A 177 -10.05 -0.35 5.85
N TYR A 178 -11.21 0.22 5.51
CA TYR A 178 -11.56 1.59 5.91
C TYR A 178 -11.76 1.71 7.42
N GLY A 179 -12.41 0.72 8.06
CA GLY A 179 -12.52 0.69 9.52
C GLY A 179 -11.16 0.65 10.21
N TYR A 180 -10.24 -0.16 9.69
CA TYR A 180 -8.87 -0.27 10.21
C TYR A 180 -8.08 1.03 10.04
N LEU A 181 -8.12 1.66 8.87
CA LEU A 181 -7.49 2.97 8.67
C LEU A 181 -8.13 4.07 9.54
N GLY A 182 -9.46 4.06 9.70
CA GLY A 182 -10.17 5.00 10.56
C GLY A 182 -9.77 4.86 12.03
N TYR A 183 -9.63 3.62 12.52
CA TYR A 183 -9.11 3.36 13.86
C TYR A 183 -7.69 3.90 14.05
N TRP A 184 -6.79 3.64 13.10
CA TRP A 184 -5.42 4.17 13.16
C TRP A 184 -5.36 5.68 13.04
N ALA A 185 -6.18 6.30 12.19
CA ALA A 185 -6.28 7.76 12.09
C ALA A 185 -6.73 8.37 13.42
N TYR A 186 -7.73 7.76 14.08
CA TYR A 186 -8.15 8.19 15.42
C TYR A 186 -7.02 8.08 16.45
N GLN A 187 -6.29 6.96 16.45
CA GLN A 187 -5.14 6.79 17.35
C GLN A 187 -4.05 7.83 17.09
N ILE A 188 -3.73 8.10 15.82
CA ILE A 188 -2.74 9.13 15.46
C ILE A 188 -3.18 10.49 16.00
N ILE A 189 -4.45 10.89 15.80
CA ILE A 189 -4.95 12.19 16.28
C ILE A 189 -4.93 12.29 17.81
N GLN A 190 -5.19 11.19 18.52
CA GLN A 190 -5.18 11.19 19.98
C GLN A 190 -3.76 11.28 20.57
N TYR A 191 -2.76 10.77 19.87
CA TYR A 191 -1.37 10.66 20.34
C TYR A 191 -0.38 11.58 19.61
N SER A 192 -0.84 12.43 18.67
CA SER A 192 -0.07 13.50 18.00
C SER A 192 -0.22 14.82 18.71
#